data_AF-A0A937L3J1-F1
#
_entry.id   AF-A0A937L3J1-F1
#
_cell.length_a   1.000
_cell.length_b   1.000
_cell.length_c   1.000
_cell.angle_alpha   90.00
_cell.angle_beta   90.00
_cell.angle_gamma   90.00
#
_symmetry.space_group_name_H-M   'P 1'
#
loop_
_entity.id
_entity.type
_entity.pdbx_description
1 polymer ?
#
loop_
_entity_poly.entity_id
_entity_poly.type
_entity_poly.pdbx_seq_one_letter_code
_entity_poly.pdbx_strand_id
1 'polypeptide(L)'
;MKRNDARWIKMNDNGIKAATWLFTVCLLMTFLPSSLMQALGVESFIKRYSVLIGLIEILTFTYLAISACFYGLNIMQQKRRHTYIQEQILTKLNILDLNERAILREFFIRRSSVLVMPDDDVSVQALYEAGIIKKIFTKMNHPQNRQQGDPSSEYKISPEARKVMTRSQLAMPTQNMTHDDINRFKRIRPNCVQAIYKPSKIIRAKFRRRYNEVSKIPS
;
A
#
# COMPACT_ATOMS: atom_id res chain seq x y z
N MET A 1 4.47 -0.34 -5.36
CA MET A 1 5.81 0.23 -5.15
C MET A 1 6.80 -0.80 -5.68
N LYS A 2 7.31 -0.59 -6.90
CA LYS A 2 8.16 -1.56 -7.59
C LYS A 2 9.54 -1.53 -6.93
N ARG A 3 10.22 -2.69 -6.90
CA ARG A 3 11.57 -2.87 -6.31
C ARG A 3 12.62 -1.88 -6.86
N ASN A 4 12.39 -1.32 -8.04
CA ASN A 4 13.26 -0.33 -8.67
C ASN A 4 13.12 1.06 -8.03
N ASP A 5 11.91 1.45 -7.63
CA ASP A 5 11.64 2.75 -7.00
C ASP A 5 12.42 2.90 -5.68
N ALA A 6 12.49 1.82 -4.91
CA ALA A 6 13.25 1.79 -3.65
C ALA A 6 14.77 1.92 -3.84
N ARG A 7 15.31 1.47 -4.97
CA ARG A 7 16.74 1.55 -5.27
C ARG A 7 17.15 2.98 -5.65
N TRP A 8 16.32 3.67 -6.44
CA TRP A 8 16.51 5.09 -6.77
C TRP A 8 16.41 5.99 -5.53
N ILE A 9 15.43 5.75 -4.66
CA ILE A 9 15.27 6.50 -3.40
C ILE A 9 16.51 6.31 -2.51
N LYS A 10 16.96 5.07 -2.31
CA LYS A 10 18.11 4.77 -1.45
C LYS A 10 19.44 5.30 -1.99
N MET A 11 19.59 5.35 -3.32
CA MET A 11 20.79 5.92 -3.96
C MET A 11 20.83 7.45 -3.82
N ASN A 12 19.65 8.08 -3.87
CA ASN A 12 19.52 9.51 -3.66
C ASN A 12 19.80 9.91 -2.19
N ASP A 13 19.44 9.07 -1.22
CA ASP A 13 19.69 9.37 0.20
C ASP A 13 21.17 9.56 0.53
N ASN A 14 22.05 8.74 -0.05
CA ASN A 14 23.50 8.88 0.17
C ASN A 14 24.07 10.11 -0.55
N GLY A 15 23.57 10.41 -1.76
CA GLY A 15 23.95 11.60 -2.52
C GLY A 15 23.54 12.90 -1.81
N ILE A 16 22.31 12.95 -1.30
CA ILE A 16 21.79 14.09 -0.54
C ILE A 16 22.60 14.28 0.75
N LYS A 17 22.92 13.21 1.48
CA LYS A 17 23.77 13.30 2.70
C LYS A 17 25.15 13.87 2.38
N ALA A 18 25.81 13.35 1.35
CA ALA A 18 27.12 13.85 0.92
C ALA A 18 27.05 15.31 0.50
N ALA A 19 26.06 15.68 -0.33
CA ALA A 19 25.85 17.07 -0.77
C ALA A 19 25.53 18.00 0.40
N THR A 20 24.78 17.55 1.40
CA THR A 20 24.48 18.33 2.61
C THR A 20 25.75 18.60 3.42
N TRP A 21 26.56 17.56 3.67
CA TRP A 21 27.86 17.72 4.33
C TRP A 21 28.76 18.69 3.58
N LEU A 22 28.87 18.52 2.26
CA LEU A 22 29.71 19.35 1.41
C LEU A 22 29.24 20.82 1.41
N PHE A 23 27.93 21.03 1.28
CA PHE A 23 27.33 22.36 1.40
C PHE A 23 27.59 22.99 2.76
N THR A 24 27.42 22.25 3.87
CA THR A 24 27.68 22.79 5.22
C THR A 24 29.14 23.19 5.45
N VAL A 25 30.09 22.42 4.91
CA VAL A 25 31.53 22.75 5.01
C VAL A 25 31.86 23.99 4.19
N CYS A 26 31.36 24.09 2.95
CA CYS A 26 31.54 25.28 2.11
C CYS A 26 30.89 26.52 2.75
N LEU A 27 29.66 26.40 3.23
CA LEU A 27 28.94 27.49 3.90
C LEU A 27 29.71 27.98 5.14
N LEU A 28 30.23 27.06 5.96
CA LEU A 28 31.01 27.42 7.14
C LEU A 28 32.32 28.11 6.79
N MET A 29 32.97 27.72 5.70
CA MET A 29 34.17 28.40 5.20
C MET A 29 33.85 29.82 4.68
N THR A 30 32.73 30.00 3.98
CA THR A 30 32.31 31.30 3.43
C THR A 30 31.87 32.27 4.54
N PHE A 31 31.22 31.78 5.60
CA PHE A 31 30.71 32.61 6.71
C PHE A 31 31.70 32.77 7.89
N LEU A 32 32.94 32.29 7.78
CA LEU A 32 33.90 32.35 8.88
C LEU A 32 34.41 33.79 9.10
N PRO A 33 34.40 34.34 10.33
CA PRO A 33 34.97 35.66 10.60
C PRO A 33 36.50 35.63 10.48
N SER A 34 37.08 36.75 10.05
CA SER A 34 38.52 36.89 9.78
C SER A 34 39.42 36.60 11.00
N SER A 35 38.95 36.90 12.21
CA SER A 35 39.65 36.58 13.46
C SER A 35 39.82 35.07 13.67
N LEU A 36 38.82 34.26 13.31
CA LEU A 36 38.90 32.80 13.39
C LEU A 36 39.71 32.21 12.23
N MET A 37 39.64 32.79 11.03
CA MET A 37 40.45 32.36 9.89
C MET A 37 41.95 32.46 10.19
N GLN A 38 42.38 33.52 10.89
CA GLN A 38 43.77 33.67 11.33
C GLN A 38 44.12 32.68 12.44
N ALA A 39 43.26 32.51 13.45
CA ALA A 39 43.51 31.58 14.54
C ALA A 39 43.64 30.12 14.08
N LEU A 40 42.90 29.72 13.04
CA LEU A 40 42.93 28.38 12.44
C LEU A 40 44.00 28.23 11.33
N GLY A 41 44.67 29.30 10.92
CA GLY A 41 45.70 29.29 9.89
C GLY A 41 45.20 28.97 8.46
N VAL A 42 43.89 29.12 8.20
CA VAL A 42 43.25 28.71 6.93
C VAL A 42 43.06 29.86 5.95
N GLU A 43 43.41 31.08 6.34
CA GLU A 43 43.15 32.32 5.58
C GLU A 43 43.76 32.27 4.16
N SER A 44 45.01 31.79 4.02
CA SER A 44 45.70 31.70 2.73
C SER A 44 45.08 30.68 1.79
N PHE A 45 44.56 29.56 2.33
CA PHE A 45 43.88 28.52 1.57
C PHE A 45 42.53 29.03 1.05
N ILE A 46 41.73 29.64 1.92
CA ILE A 46 40.41 30.18 1.54
C ILE A 46 40.59 31.29 0.49
N LYS A 47 41.57 32.18 0.65
CA LYS A 47 41.86 33.22 -0.36
C LYS A 47 42.28 32.63 -1.71
N ARG A 48 43.08 31.56 -1.71
CA ARG A 48 43.55 30.90 -2.94
C ARG A 48 42.44 30.15 -3.69
N TYR A 49 41.48 29.57 -2.95
CA TYR A 49 40.43 28.71 -3.52
C TYR A 49 39.01 29.29 -3.42
N SER A 50 38.88 30.57 -3.07
CA SER A 50 37.59 31.25 -2.82
C SER A 50 36.57 31.05 -3.95
N VAL A 51 37.01 31.19 -5.20
CA VAL A 51 36.17 31.01 -6.39
C VAL A 51 35.69 29.57 -6.54
N LEU A 52 36.56 28.58 -6.27
CA LEU A 52 36.19 27.16 -6.34
C LEU A 52 35.22 26.77 -5.23
N ILE A 53 35.43 27.28 -4.02
CA ILE A 53 34.52 27.08 -2.87
C ILE A 53 33.12 27.63 -3.22
N GLY A 54 33.04 28.85 -3.76
CA GLY A 54 31.76 29.45 -4.18
C GLY A 54 31.06 28.66 -5.29
N LEU A 55 31.79 28.15 -6.28
CA LEU A 55 31.20 27.34 -7.36
C LEU A 55 30.61 26.04 -6.82
N ILE A 56 31.35 25.35 -5.95
CA ILE A 56 30.90 24.12 -5.29
C ILE A 56 29.68 24.40 -4.40
N GLU A 57 29.65 25.52 -3.69
CA GLU A 57 28.52 25.96 -2.87
C GLU A 57 27.26 26.17 -3.72
N ILE A 58 27.36 26.89 -4.84
CA ILE A 58 26.22 27.09 -5.77
C ILE A 58 25.73 25.76 -6.36
N LEU A 59 26.65 24.88 -6.75
CA LEU A 59 26.32 23.59 -7.35
C LEU A 59 25.58 22.69 -6.35
N THR A 60 26.12 22.57 -5.13
CA THR A 60 25.51 21.76 -4.07
C THR A 60 24.18 22.33 -3.61
N PHE A 61 24.06 23.66 -3.47
CA PHE A 61 22.80 24.33 -3.16
C PHE A 61 21.73 24.05 -4.22
N THR A 62 22.09 24.20 -5.50
CA THR A 62 21.17 23.95 -6.63
C THR A 62 20.69 22.50 -6.63
N TYR A 63 21.60 21.54 -6.42
CA TYR A 63 21.24 20.13 -6.32
C TYR A 63 20.30 19.82 -5.15
N LEU A 64 20.57 20.39 -3.96
CA LEU A 64 19.71 20.23 -2.78
C LEU A 64 18.33 20.85 -3.00
N ALA A 65 18.27 22.04 -3.61
CA ALA A 65 17.01 22.73 -3.91
C ALA A 65 16.13 21.92 -4.88
N ILE A 66 16.72 21.39 -5.95
CA ILE A 66 16.01 20.51 -6.90
C ILE A 66 15.50 19.26 -6.19
N SER A 67 16.36 18.62 -5.39
CA SER A 67 16.00 17.40 -4.64
C SER A 67 14.85 17.65 -3.65
N ALA A 68 14.89 18.78 -2.93
CA ALA A 68 13.82 19.18 -2.02
C ALA A 68 12.49 19.43 -2.77
N CYS A 69 12.55 20.08 -3.94
CA CYS A 69 11.38 20.31 -4.78
C CYS A 69 10.73 18.99 -5.23
N PHE A 70 11.52 18.06 -5.79
CA PHE A 70 11.01 16.74 -6.20
C PHE A 70 10.43 15.96 -5.01
N TYR A 71 11.07 16.01 -3.85
CA TYR A 71 10.56 15.35 -2.65
C TYR A 71 9.20 15.94 -2.23
N GLY A 72 9.07 17.27 -2.21
CA GLY A 72 7.82 17.95 -1.92
C GLY A 72 6.70 17.61 -2.90
N LEU A 73 7.00 17.60 -4.20
CA LEU A 73 6.06 17.22 -5.25
C LEU A 73 5.59 15.76 -5.09
N ASN A 74 6.48 14.83 -4.78
CA ASN A 74 6.15 13.43 -4.56
C ASN A 74 5.21 13.24 -3.35
N ILE A 75 5.48 13.93 -2.24
CA ILE A 75 4.60 13.89 -1.07
C ILE A 75 3.21 14.42 -1.43
N MET A 76 3.15 15.56 -2.15
CA MET A 76 1.88 16.16 -2.55
C MET A 76 1.08 15.22 -3.47
N GLN A 77 1.74 14.63 -4.47
CA GLN A 77 1.11 13.65 -5.36
C GLN A 77 0.62 12.41 -4.60
N GLN A 78 1.42 11.89 -3.67
CA GLN A 78 1.03 10.73 -2.88
C GLN A 78 -0.21 11.01 -2.01
N LYS A 79 -0.25 12.19 -1.36
CA LYS A 79 -1.41 12.62 -0.58
C LYS A 79 -2.66 12.76 -1.46
N ARG A 80 -2.56 13.49 -2.58
CA ARG A 80 -3.67 13.68 -3.53
C ARG A 80 -4.19 12.34 -4.06
N ARG A 81 -3.29 11.44 -4.43
CA ARG A 81 -3.66 10.11 -4.93
C ARG A 81 -4.38 9.28 -3.87
N HIS A 82 -3.94 9.34 -2.61
CA HIS A 82 -4.60 8.61 -1.54
C HIS A 82 -6.03 9.13 -1.30
N THR A 83 -6.21 10.45 -1.23
CA THR A 83 -7.52 11.07 -1.09
C THR A 83 -8.43 10.72 -2.27
N TYR A 84 -7.94 10.87 -3.50
CA TYR A 84 -8.71 10.55 -4.71
C TYR A 84 -9.16 9.09 -4.75
N ILE A 85 -8.27 8.14 -4.42
CA ILE A 85 -8.63 6.72 -4.36
C ILE A 85 -9.71 6.48 -3.29
N GLN A 86 -9.62 7.13 -2.14
CA GLN A 86 -10.63 7.00 -1.08
C GLN A 86 -12.00 7.56 -1.52
N GLU A 87 -12.02 8.72 -2.17
CA GLU A 87 -13.24 9.34 -2.69
C GLU A 87 -13.89 8.50 -3.80
N GLN A 88 -13.09 7.93 -4.70
CA GLN A 88 -13.58 7.00 -5.72
C GLN A 88 -14.21 5.75 -5.10
N ILE A 89 -13.53 5.16 -4.10
CA ILE A 89 -14.07 4.00 -3.38
C ILE A 89 -15.37 4.37 -2.66
N LEU A 90 -15.44 5.54 -2.01
CA LEU A 90 -16.65 6.02 -1.34
C LEU A 90 -17.82 6.19 -2.31
N THR A 91 -17.57 6.85 -3.43
CA THR A 91 -18.57 7.07 -4.47
C THR A 91 -19.10 5.74 -4.99
N LYS A 92 -18.22 4.77 -5.26
CA LYS A 92 -18.64 3.43 -5.70
C LYS A 92 -19.38 2.68 -4.59
N LEU A 93 -18.95 2.76 -3.33
CA LEU A 93 -19.64 2.14 -2.20
C LEU A 93 -21.07 2.66 -1.98
N ASN A 94 -21.35 3.92 -2.34
CA ASN A 94 -22.70 4.47 -2.28
C ASN A 94 -23.61 3.98 -3.42
N ILE A 95 -23.03 3.65 -4.58
CA ILE A 95 -23.77 3.23 -5.79
C ILE A 95 -23.43 1.76 -6.10
N LEU A 96 -23.63 0.92 -5.09
CA LEU A 96 -23.23 -0.48 -5.15
C LEU A 96 -24.41 -1.34 -5.61
N ASP A 97 -24.18 -2.14 -6.66
CA ASP A 97 -25.22 -3.00 -7.23
C ASP A 97 -25.56 -4.16 -6.26
N LEU A 98 -26.74 -4.76 -6.41
CA LEU A 98 -27.24 -5.85 -5.57
C LEU A 98 -26.24 -7.03 -5.51
N ASN A 99 -25.64 -7.37 -6.65
CA ASN A 99 -24.65 -8.46 -6.76
C ASN A 99 -23.30 -8.08 -6.11
N GLU A 100 -22.81 -6.87 -6.36
CA GLU A 100 -21.59 -6.34 -5.73
C GLU A 100 -21.70 -6.29 -4.21
N ARG A 101 -22.86 -5.83 -3.69
CA ARG A 101 -23.17 -5.82 -2.25
C ARG A 101 -23.20 -7.22 -1.66
N ALA A 102 -23.78 -8.18 -2.37
CA ALA A 102 -23.82 -9.58 -1.94
C ALA A 102 -22.42 -10.19 -1.86
N ILE A 103 -21.54 -9.90 -2.84
CA ILE A 103 -20.13 -10.32 -2.83
C ILE A 103 -19.39 -9.74 -1.63
N LEU A 104 -19.49 -8.43 -1.40
CA LEU A 104 -18.83 -7.80 -0.27
C LEU A 104 -19.35 -8.34 1.06
N ARG A 105 -20.66 -8.57 1.19
CA ARG A 105 -21.26 -9.17 2.38
C ARG A 105 -20.69 -10.56 2.67
N GLU A 106 -20.42 -11.37 1.65
CA GLU A 106 -19.88 -12.72 1.82
C GLU A 106 -18.47 -12.70 2.47
N PHE A 107 -17.65 -11.68 2.21
CA PHE A 107 -16.38 -11.50 2.94
C PHE A 107 -16.59 -11.32 4.45
N PHE A 108 -17.62 -10.56 4.86
CA PHE A 108 -17.93 -10.36 6.27
C PHE A 108 -18.58 -11.58 6.90
N ILE A 109 -19.52 -12.24 6.21
CA ILE A 109 -20.18 -13.46 6.69
C ILE A 109 -19.17 -14.57 6.93
N ARG A 110 -18.22 -14.78 6.00
CA ARG A 110 -17.17 -15.80 6.16
C ARG A 110 -16.09 -15.42 7.18
N ARG A 111 -16.08 -14.17 7.67
CA ARG A 111 -15.00 -13.59 8.49
C ARG A 111 -13.61 -13.84 7.88
N SER A 112 -13.53 -13.91 6.55
CA SER A 112 -12.30 -14.25 5.85
C SER A 112 -11.87 -13.07 4.99
N SER A 113 -10.58 -12.75 4.99
CA SER A 113 -10.04 -11.67 4.18
C SER A 113 -9.82 -12.02 2.72
N VAL A 114 -10.06 -13.29 2.33
CA VAL A 114 -9.76 -13.83 1.01
C VAL A 114 -10.94 -14.69 0.54
N LEU A 115 -11.45 -14.42 -0.66
CA LEU A 115 -12.52 -15.17 -1.28
C LEU A 115 -12.12 -15.58 -2.70
N VAL A 116 -12.45 -16.81 -3.09
CA VAL A 116 -12.27 -17.30 -4.46
C VAL A 116 -13.50 -16.89 -5.27
N MET A 117 -13.27 -16.23 -6.40
CA MET A 117 -14.31 -15.72 -7.30
C MET A 117 -13.89 -15.93 -8.76
N PRO A 118 -14.85 -16.06 -9.69
CA PRO A 118 -14.54 -16.20 -11.10
C PRO A 118 -14.12 -14.84 -11.67
N ASP A 119 -13.09 -14.82 -12.50
CA ASP A 119 -12.57 -13.61 -13.14
C ASP A 119 -13.56 -13.04 -14.18
N ASP A 120 -14.46 -13.87 -14.70
CA ASP A 120 -15.41 -13.52 -15.77
C ASP A 120 -16.71 -12.84 -15.27
N ASP A 121 -16.94 -12.80 -13.96
CA ASP A 121 -18.15 -12.17 -13.42
C ASP A 121 -18.05 -10.64 -13.44
N VAL A 122 -19.05 -9.99 -14.04
CA VAL A 122 -19.11 -8.53 -14.21
C VAL A 122 -19.03 -7.79 -12.87
N SER A 123 -19.63 -8.33 -11.81
CA SER A 123 -19.62 -7.70 -10.48
C SER A 123 -18.23 -7.82 -9.83
N VAL A 124 -17.50 -8.91 -10.10
CA VAL A 124 -16.12 -9.10 -9.63
C VAL A 124 -15.19 -8.14 -10.36
N GLN A 125 -15.35 -8.00 -11.68
CA GLN A 125 -14.58 -7.05 -12.47
C GLN A 125 -14.84 -5.60 -12.04
N ALA A 126 -16.10 -5.20 -11.85
CA ALA A 126 -16.46 -3.87 -11.40
C ALA A 126 -15.88 -3.53 -10.01
N LEU A 127 -15.90 -4.48 -9.07
CA LEU A 127 -15.26 -4.31 -7.76
C LEU A 127 -13.72 -4.26 -7.83
N TYR A 128 -13.13 -4.98 -8.78
CA TYR A 128 -11.67 -5.01 -9.00
C TYR A 128 -11.20 -3.69 -9.62
N GLU A 129 -11.87 -3.20 -10.66
CA GLU A 129 -11.59 -1.92 -11.32
C GLU A 129 -11.78 -0.74 -10.37
N ALA A 130 -12.82 -0.78 -9.52
CA ALA A 130 -13.04 0.21 -8.48
C ALA A 130 -11.98 0.18 -7.35
N GLY A 131 -11.04 -0.77 -7.36
CA GLY A 131 -10.01 -0.91 -6.34
C GLY A 131 -10.51 -1.35 -4.97
N ILE A 132 -11.76 -1.84 -4.89
CA ILE A 132 -12.38 -2.35 -3.65
C ILE A 132 -11.81 -3.73 -3.33
N ILE A 133 -11.63 -4.58 -4.35
CA ILE A 133 -10.96 -5.88 -4.24
C ILE A 133 -9.64 -5.90 -5.02
N LYS A 134 -8.68 -6.68 -4.54
CA LYS A 134 -7.36 -6.86 -5.14
C LYS A 134 -7.10 -8.36 -5.32
N LYS A 135 -6.67 -8.75 -6.52
CA LYS A 135 -6.26 -10.12 -6.84
C LYS A 135 -4.96 -10.48 -6.10
N ILE A 136 -4.92 -11.66 -5.50
CA ILE A 136 -3.75 -12.18 -4.80
C ILE A 136 -2.98 -13.08 -5.77
N PHE A 137 -1.80 -12.63 -6.20
CA PHE A 137 -0.86 -13.48 -6.93
C PHE A 137 0.09 -14.15 -5.93
N THR A 138 -0.34 -15.26 -5.31
CA THR A 138 0.58 -16.06 -4.49
C THR A 138 1.40 -16.95 -5.41
N LYS A 139 2.73 -17.02 -5.24
CA LYS A 139 3.58 -17.98 -5.99
C LYS A 139 3.23 -19.45 -5.70
N MET A 140 2.49 -19.69 -4.62
CA MET A 140 1.80 -20.94 -4.29
C MET A 140 0.36 -20.94 -4.79
N ASN A 141 0.09 -20.37 -5.97
CA ASN A 141 -1.14 -20.69 -6.69
C ASN A 141 -1.10 -22.21 -6.90
N HIS A 142 -1.90 -22.90 -6.11
CA HIS A 142 -2.00 -24.34 -6.10
C HIS A 142 -2.22 -24.79 -7.56
N PRO A 143 -1.31 -25.59 -8.15
CA PRO A 143 -1.48 -26.08 -9.51
C PRO A 143 -2.72 -26.98 -9.67
N GLN A 144 -3.43 -27.29 -8.59
CA GLN A 144 -4.60 -28.17 -8.60
C GLN A 144 -5.87 -27.55 -9.19
N ASN A 145 -6.03 -26.22 -9.24
CA ASN A 145 -7.22 -25.61 -9.88
C ASN A 145 -7.01 -25.25 -11.35
N ARG A 146 -5.75 -25.16 -11.84
CA ARG A 146 -5.49 -24.93 -13.27
C ARG A 146 -5.72 -26.16 -14.15
N GLN A 147 -5.77 -27.35 -13.55
CA GLN A 147 -6.03 -28.59 -14.30
C GLN A 147 -7.50 -28.69 -14.78
N GLN A 148 -8.39 -27.80 -14.34
CA GLN A 148 -9.81 -27.87 -14.60
C GLN A 148 -10.37 -26.59 -15.23
N GLY A 149 -9.59 -25.88 -16.06
CA GLY A 149 -10.11 -24.85 -16.99
C GLY A 149 -10.90 -23.67 -16.42
N ASP A 150 -11.02 -23.54 -15.10
CA ASP A 150 -11.89 -22.56 -14.45
C ASP A 150 -11.08 -21.28 -14.13
N PRO A 151 -11.43 -20.12 -14.72
CA PRO A 151 -10.75 -18.84 -14.54
C PRO A 151 -11.09 -18.22 -13.17
N SER A 152 -10.91 -18.98 -12.09
CA SER A 152 -11.23 -18.56 -10.73
C SER A 152 -9.97 -18.16 -9.95
N SER A 153 -10.00 -16.97 -9.34
CA SER A 153 -8.86 -16.40 -8.62
C SER A 153 -9.18 -16.04 -7.17
N GLU A 154 -8.13 -15.95 -6.34
CA GLU A 154 -8.24 -15.46 -4.97
C GLU A 154 -8.21 -13.92 -4.93
N TYR A 155 -9.22 -13.33 -4.31
CA TYR A 155 -9.36 -11.89 -4.13
C TYR A 155 -9.38 -11.53 -2.65
N LYS A 156 -8.82 -10.37 -2.30
CA LYS A 156 -8.93 -9.75 -0.97
C LYS A 156 -9.53 -8.36 -1.06
N ILE A 157 -10.20 -7.92 0.01
CA ILE A 157 -10.58 -6.51 0.17
C ILE A 157 -9.31 -5.67 0.28
N SER A 158 -9.26 -4.56 -0.46
CA SER A 158 -8.14 -3.62 -0.41
C SER A 158 -8.05 -2.96 0.98
N PRO A 159 -6.83 -2.73 1.51
CA PRO A 159 -6.69 -2.09 2.81
C PRO A 159 -7.28 -0.66 2.83
N GLU A 160 -7.29 0.01 1.68
CA GLU A 160 -7.89 1.33 1.50
C GLU A 160 -9.42 1.25 1.62
N ALA A 161 -10.07 0.29 0.95
CA ALA A 161 -11.52 0.09 1.05
C ALA A 161 -11.94 -0.40 2.44
N ARG A 162 -11.15 -1.27 3.07
CA ARG A 162 -11.46 -1.80 4.41
C ARG A 162 -11.59 -0.70 5.48
N LYS A 163 -10.82 0.39 5.37
CA LYS A 163 -10.86 1.50 6.33
C LYS A 163 -12.16 2.32 6.24
N VAL A 164 -12.80 2.28 5.09
CA VAL A 164 -13.90 3.18 4.74
C VAL A 164 -15.25 2.44 4.69
N MET A 165 -15.20 1.14 4.43
CA MET A 165 -16.37 0.29 4.31
C MET A 165 -17.09 0.13 5.65
N THR A 166 -18.33 0.64 5.73
CA THR A 166 -19.16 0.54 6.92
C THR A 166 -20.21 -0.56 6.76
N ARG A 167 -20.61 -1.23 7.85
CA ARG A 167 -21.65 -2.28 7.83
C ARG A 167 -22.99 -1.80 7.26
N SER A 168 -23.33 -0.53 7.48
CA SER A 168 -24.54 0.13 6.95
C SER A 168 -24.57 0.15 5.41
N GLN A 169 -23.43 0.44 4.76
CA GLN A 169 -23.31 0.46 3.29
C GLN A 169 -23.54 -0.91 2.66
N LEU A 170 -23.31 -1.98 3.41
CA LEU A 170 -23.55 -3.37 2.99
C LEU A 170 -24.97 -3.86 3.33
N ALA A 171 -25.82 -2.97 3.85
CA ALA A 171 -27.10 -3.28 4.48
C ALA A 171 -27.01 -4.50 5.41
N MET A 172 -25.96 -4.53 6.21
CA MET A 172 -25.88 -5.45 7.34
C MET A 172 -26.39 -4.73 8.58
N PRO A 173 -27.14 -5.42 9.47
CA PRO A 173 -27.54 -4.83 10.74
C PRO A 173 -26.29 -4.44 11.55
N THR A 174 -26.32 -3.25 12.14
CA THR A 174 -25.22 -2.68 12.95
C THR A 174 -25.12 -3.35 14.32
N GLN A 175 -26.24 -3.86 14.83
CA GLN A 175 -26.34 -4.73 16.02
C GLN A 175 -26.21 -6.21 15.65
N ASN A 176 -26.01 -7.05 16.68
CA ASN A 176 -25.80 -8.51 16.55
C ASN A 176 -26.76 -9.15 15.53
N MET A 177 -26.21 -9.91 14.58
CA MET A 177 -26.99 -10.58 13.53
C MET A 177 -27.99 -11.55 14.17
N THR A 178 -29.28 -11.35 13.91
CA THR A 178 -30.33 -12.28 14.33
C THR A 178 -30.31 -13.51 13.41
N HIS A 179 -30.79 -14.66 13.90
CA HIS A 179 -30.86 -15.89 13.09
C HIS A 179 -31.65 -15.72 11.78
N ASP A 180 -32.65 -14.83 11.77
CA ASP A 180 -33.45 -14.52 10.58
C ASP A 180 -32.69 -13.70 9.54
N ASP A 181 -31.83 -12.78 9.98
CA ASP A 181 -30.96 -12.01 9.08
C ASP A 181 -29.99 -12.93 8.35
N ILE A 182 -29.41 -13.89 9.08
CA ILE A 182 -28.50 -14.90 8.51
C ILE A 182 -29.24 -15.73 7.45
N ASN A 183 -30.49 -16.14 7.71
CA ASN A 183 -31.29 -16.91 6.77
C ASN A 183 -31.69 -16.09 5.54
N ARG A 184 -32.02 -14.81 5.71
CA ARG A 184 -32.23 -13.89 4.59
C ARG A 184 -30.97 -13.75 3.72
N PHE A 185 -29.81 -13.58 4.33
CA PHE A 185 -28.54 -13.46 3.60
C PHE A 185 -28.08 -14.77 2.95
N LYS A 186 -28.41 -15.93 3.53
CA LYS A 186 -28.19 -17.24 2.87
C LYS A 186 -29.02 -17.37 1.59
N ARG A 187 -30.24 -16.83 1.56
CA ARG A 187 -31.11 -16.85 0.36
C ARG A 187 -30.62 -15.91 -0.74
N ILE A 188 -29.96 -14.80 -0.38
CA ILE A 188 -29.44 -13.77 -1.32
C ILE A 188 -27.92 -13.95 -1.54
N ARG A 189 -27.42 -15.19 -1.53
CA ARG A 189 -26.00 -15.44 -1.80
C ARG A 189 -25.70 -15.12 -3.27
N PRO A 190 -24.56 -14.47 -3.58
CA PRO A 190 -24.22 -14.14 -4.96
C PRO A 190 -23.94 -15.41 -5.77
N ASN A 191 -24.52 -15.48 -6.97
CA ASN A 191 -24.44 -16.65 -7.86
C ASN A 191 -23.00 -17.07 -8.15
N CYS A 192 -22.10 -16.10 -8.34
CA CYS A 192 -20.68 -16.32 -8.63
C CYS A 192 -19.91 -17.02 -7.51
N VAL A 193 -20.32 -16.87 -6.24
CA VAL A 193 -19.65 -17.51 -5.10
C VAL A 193 -20.26 -18.87 -4.76
N GLN A 194 -21.54 -19.09 -5.08
CA GLN A 194 -22.19 -20.38 -4.88
C GLN A 194 -21.59 -21.46 -5.80
N ALA A 195 -21.30 -21.10 -7.06
CA ALA A 195 -20.73 -22.01 -8.06
C ALA A 195 -19.35 -22.59 -7.66
N ILE A 196 -18.55 -21.82 -6.92
CA ILE A 196 -17.18 -22.19 -6.53
C ILE A 196 -17.13 -22.90 -5.17
N TYR A 197 -18.26 -23.00 -4.46
CA TYR A 197 -18.29 -23.60 -3.12
C TYR A 197 -18.21 -25.14 -3.18
N LYS A 198 -16.99 -25.68 -3.32
CA LYS A 198 -16.60 -26.96 -2.73
C LYS A 198 -15.86 -26.66 -1.42
N PRO A 199 -16.29 -27.16 -0.25
CA PRO A 199 -15.53 -26.97 0.97
C PRO A 199 -14.17 -27.65 0.82
N SER A 200 -13.12 -26.86 0.56
CA SER A 200 -11.77 -27.43 0.42
C SER A 200 -11.33 -27.93 1.80
N LYS A 201 -11.16 -29.26 1.91
CA LYS A 201 -10.64 -29.93 3.13
C LYS A 201 -9.30 -29.34 3.61
N ILE A 202 -8.60 -28.62 2.73
CA ILE A 202 -7.27 -28.04 2.92
C ILE A 202 -7.28 -26.86 3.92
N ILE A 203 -8.33 -26.03 3.95
CA ILE A 203 -8.39 -24.89 4.89
C ILE A 203 -8.54 -25.37 6.34
N ARG A 204 -9.29 -26.46 6.58
CA ARG A 204 -9.38 -27.11 7.90
C ARG A 204 -8.03 -27.65 8.37
N ALA A 205 -7.24 -28.24 7.47
CA ALA A 205 -5.92 -28.79 7.82
C ALA A 205 -4.91 -27.69 8.23
N LYS A 206 -4.94 -26.53 7.56
CA LYS A 206 -4.01 -25.42 7.82
C LYS A 206 -4.33 -24.70 9.14
N PHE A 207 -5.61 -24.54 9.47
CA PHE A 207 -6.03 -23.98 10.77
C PHE A 207 -5.72 -24.93 11.93
N ARG A 208 -5.89 -26.25 11.74
CA ARG A 208 -5.57 -27.25 12.77
C ARG A 208 -4.09 -27.31 13.12
N ARG A 209 -3.19 -27.13 12.14
CA ARG A 209 -1.74 -27.05 12.39
C ARG A 209 -1.35 -25.82 13.20
N ARG A 210 -1.91 -24.66 12.88
CA ARG A 210 -1.63 -23.41 13.61
C ARG A 210 -2.11 -23.46 15.06
N TYR A 211 -3.24 -24.11 15.32
CA TYR A 211 -3.74 -24.27 16.69
C TYR A 211 -2.87 -25.23 17.51
N ASN A 212 -2.41 -26.33 16.89
CA ASN A 212 -1.52 -27.30 17.53
C ASN A 212 -0.08 -26.79 17.76
N GLU A 213 0.36 -25.78 17.02
CA GLU A 213 1.66 -25.11 17.26
C GLU A 213 1.58 -24.14 18.45
N VAL A 214 0.45 -23.45 18.62
CA VAL A 214 0.24 -22.53 19.76
C VAL A 214 0.01 -23.27 21.07
N SER A 215 -0.59 -24.47 21.04
CA SER A 215 -0.78 -25.31 22.22
C SER A 215 0.47 -26.08 22.68
N LYS A 216 1.61 -25.91 22.00
CA LYS A 216 2.90 -26.57 22.33
C LYS A 216 3.92 -25.65 23.01
N ILE A 217 3.51 -24.44 23.41
CA ILE A 217 4.35 -23.56 24.21
C ILE A 217 4.20 -24.03 25.68
N PRO A 218 5.24 -24.62 26.30
CA PRO A 218 5.17 -24.95 27.72
C PRO A 218 5.12 -23.65 28.54
N SER A 219 4.28 -23.66 29.58
CA SER A 219 4.16 -22.64 30.62
C SER A 219 5.46 -22.42 31.37
#